data_AF-A0A0B0PKQ2-F1
#
_entry.id   AF-A0A0B0PKQ2-F1
#
_cell.length_a   1.000
_cell.length_b   1.000
_cell.length_c   1.000
_cell.angle_alpha   90.00
_cell.angle_beta   90.00
_cell.angle_gamma   90.00
#
_symmetry.space_group_name_H-M   'P 1'
#
loop_
_entity.id
_entity.type
_entity.pdbx_description
1 polymer ?
#
loop_
_entity_poly.entity_id
_entity_poly.type
_entity_poly.pdbx_seq_one_letter_code
_entity_poly.pdbx_strand_id
1 'polypeptide(L)'
;MASWEHFGEIANVAQLAGFDAVRLIAMIVKAASTARMHKKSCRQFAQHLKLIGNLLEQLKISELKKYPETREPLEQLEDALRRSYILVNSCQERSYLYVLAMGWNIVYQFRKAQSEIDRYLKIVPLITLVDNARVRERLEVIEKDQHEYTLDEEDRRVQDVIMKPEPSENDTMILKKTLSCSYPNMRFNEALQKENEKLRLELQCSQANYDVKQCEVIQHLLDVTEVAASIPDKSSSPKVSKKVERNYSDVDNEKGHSYNDNSPKKPDSRMTSRNTSSVSSGHDLLSDRGSHRYEEWNADLLGCFSEPSLCIKTFFYPCGTFSKIATVATNKHMSSAEACNELMAYSLILSCCCYTCCVRRKLRKALNITGGFVDDFLSHLMCCCCALVQEWREVEIRGIYGPEKTKTSPPPSQFMES
;
A
#
# COMPACT_ATOMS: atom_id res chain seq x y z
N MET A 1 -1.44 28.25 -20.12
CA MET A 1 -1.22 27.24 -21.18
C MET A 1 -0.26 26.10 -20.80
N ALA A 2 0.25 25.99 -19.55
CA ALA A 2 1.42 25.14 -19.26
C ALA A 2 1.19 23.71 -18.72
N SER A 3 -0.03 23.25 -18.36
CA SER A 3 -0.13 22.05 -17.48
C SER A 3 0.20 20.68 -18.09
N TRP A 4 0.50 20.60 -19.39
CA TRP A 4 0.76 19.33 -20.09
C TRP A 4 2.25 19.02 -20.28
N GLU A 5 3.13 20.04 -20.23
CA GLU A 5 4.60 19.86 -20.26
C GLU A 5 5.13 19.13 -19.01
N HIS A 6 4.28 18.96 -18.00
CA HIS A 6 4.64 18.38 -16.69
C HIS A 6 4.68 16.84 -16.71
N PHE A 7 4.00 16.19 -17.66
CA PHE A 7 3.87 14.73 -17.69
C PHE A 7 4.67 14.04 -18.80
N GLY A 8 5.13 14.76 -19.81
CA GLY A 8 5.83 14.17 -20.96
C GLY A 8 7.09 14.90 -21.35
N GLU A 9 8.19 14.16 -21.44
CA GLU A 9 9.25 14.54 -22.39
C GLU A 9 8.62 14.64 -23.77
N ILE A 10 8.89 15.74 -24.48
CA ILE A 10 8.49 15.94 -25.88
C ILE A 10 8.91 14.74 -26.75
N ALA A 11 9.99 14.04 -26.37
CA ALA A 11 10.47 12.80 -26.99
C ALA A 11 9.43 11.66 -26.97
N ASN A 12 8.70 11.46 -25.86
CA ASN A 12 7.70 10.40 -25.77
C ASN A 12 6.42 10.74 -26.56
N VAL A 13 6.07 12.03 -26.69
CA VAL A 13 4.98 12.47 -27.59
C VAL A 13 5.35 12.22 -29.05
N ALA A 14 6.59 12.53 -29.44
CA ALA A 14 7.09 12.35 -30.80
C ALA A 14 7.13 10.88 -31.24
N GLN A 15 7.43 9.95 -30.32
CA GLN A 15 7.37 8.50 -30.59
C GLN A 15 5.94 8.00 -30.86
N LEU A 16 4.92 8.73 -30.38
CA LEU A 16 3.50 8.44 -30.61
C LEU A 16 2.95 9.18 -31.84
N ALA A 17 3.80 9.94 -32.55
CA ALA A 17 3.42 10.63 -33.77
C ALA A 17 3.08 9.60 -34.87
N GLY A 18 1.94 9.79 -35.54
CA GLY A 18 1.47 8.90 -36.60
C GLY A 18 0.59 7.74 -36.13
N PHE A 19 0.38 7.55 -34.82
CA PHE A 19 -0.70 6.69 -34.35
C PHE A 19 -2.05 7.39 -34.48
N ASP A 20 -3.04 6.64 -34.99
CA ASP A 20 -4.43 7.07 -35.03
C ASP A 20 -5.11 7.00 -33.65
N ALA A 21 -6.25 7.66 -33.53
CA ALA A 21 -7.02 7.71 -32.29
C ALA A 21 -7.35 6.33 -31.71
N VAL A 22 -7.72 5.35 -32.55
CA VAL A 22 -8.14 4.00 -32.10
C VAL A 22 -6.95 3.26 -31.49
N ARG A 23 -5.78 3.31 -32.14
CA ARG A 23 -4.55 2.71 -31.62
C ARG A 23 -4.08 3.38 -30.33
N LEU A 24 -4.17 4.71 -30.24
CA LEU A 24 -3.85 5.44 -29.01
C LEU A 24 -4.76 5.01 -27.85
N ILE A 25 -6.06 4.88 -28.08
CA ILE A 25 -7.03 4.40 -27.07
C ILE A 25 -6.65 2.99 -26.61
N ALA A 26 -6.32 2.08 -27.52
CA ALA A 26 -5.90 0.72 -27.15
C ALA A 26 -4.65 0.71 -26.27
N MET A 27 -3.67 1.58 -26.58
CA MET A 27 -2.46 1.74 -25.75
C MET A 27 -2.79 2.31 -24.36
N ILE A 28 -3.67 3.31 -24.27
CA ILE A 28 -4.12 3.87 -22.99
C ILE A 28 -4.80 2.81 -22.14
N VAL A 29 -5.70 2.02 -22.73
CA VAL A 29 -6.38 0.92 -22.04
C VAL A 29 -5.39 -0.09 -21.49
N LYS A 30 -4.35 -0.44 -22.27
CA LYS A 30 -3.30 -1.35 -21.82
C LYS A 30 -2.52 -0.75 -20.65
N ALA A 31 -2.05 0.49 -20.76
CA ALA A 31 -1.33 1.18 -19.69
C ALA A 31 -2.17 1.32 -18.41
N ALA A 32 -3.47 1.61 -18.55
CA ALA A 32 -4.39 1.72 -17.41
C ALA A 32 -4.57 0.39 -16.67
N SER A 33 -4.48 -0.75 -17.37
CA SER A 33 -4.56 -2.08 -16.74
C SER A 33 -3.33 -2.43 -15.91
N THR A 34 -2.18 -1.84 -16.24
CA THR A 34 -0.88 -2.04 -15.59
C THR A 34 -0.50 -0.90 -14.64
N ALA A 35 -1.39 0.08 -14.43
CA ALA A 35 -1.16 1.20 -13.54
C ALA A 35 -0.94 0.76 -12.09
N ARG A 36 0.11 1.32 -11.46
CA ARG A 36 0.46 1.07 -10.05
C ARG A 36 -0.28 2.04 -9.13
N MET A 37 -0.52 3.27 -9.59
CA MET A 37 -1.18 4.36 -8.88
C MET A 37 -2.47 4.80 -9.55
N HIS A 38 -3.35 5.49 -8.81
CA HIS A 38 -4.62 6.03 -9.31
C HIS A 38 -5.44 5.02 -10.11
N LYS A 39 -5.46 3.76 -9.68
CA LYS A 39 -6.01 2.63 -10.45
C LYS A 39 -7.47 2.85 -10.84
N LYS A 40 -8.27 3.40 -9.93
CA LYS A 40 -9.68 3.72 -10.18
C LYS A 40 -9.83 4.75 -11.30
N SER A 41 -9.12 5.86 -11.20
CA SER A 41 -9.09 6.92 -12.20
C SER A 41 -8.61 6.43 -13.56
N CYS A 42 -7.51 5.67 -13.61
CA CYS A 42 -7.01 5.07 -14.85
C CYS A 42 -8.04 4.15 -15.51
N ARG A 43 -8.72 3.31 -14.72
CA ARG A 43 -9.74 2.37 -15.24
C ARG A 43 -10.97 3.10 -15.76
N GLN A 44 -11.49 4.07 -15.01
CA GLN A 44 -12.64 4.88 -15.39
C GLN A 44 -12.35 5.66 -16.68
N PHE A 45 -11.20 6.33 -16.74
CA PHE A 45 -10.78 7.06 -17.94
C PHE A 45 -10.60 6.13 -19.14
N ALA A 46 -9.99 4.95 -18.95
CA ALA A 46 -9.86 3.96 -20.02
C ALA A 46 -11.22 3.40 -20.49
N GLN A 47 -12.20 3.24 -19.60
CA GLN A 47 -13.56 2.84 -19.96
C GLN A 47 -14.25 3.91 -20.80
N HIS A 48 -14.14 5.17 -20.37
CA HIS A 48 -14.66 6.31 -21.12
C HIS A 48 -14.08 6.37 -22.54
N LEU A 49 -12.75 6.26 -22.67
CA LEU A 49 -12.08 6.24 -23.97
C LEU A 49 -12.47 5.05 -24.85
N LYS A 50 -12.85 3.89 -24.29
CA LYS A 50 -13.38 2.76 -25.09
C LYS A 50 -14.72 3.11 -25.74
N LEU A 51 -15.59 3.82 -25.03
CA LEU A 51 -16.87 4.29 -25.60
C LEU A 51 -16.60 5.20 -26.81
N ILE A 52 -15.64 6.10 -26.67
CA ILE A 52 -15.18 6.99 -27.74
C ILE A 52 -14.59 6.18 -28.90
N GLY A 53 -13.69 5.23 -28.63
CA GLY A 53 -13.10 4.37 -29.67
C GLY A 53 -14.16 3.64 -30.51
N ASN A 54 -15.16 3.07 -29.84
CA ASN A 54 -16.29 2.40 -30.50
C ASN A 54 -17.12 3.36 -31.39
N LEU A 55 -17.22 4.64 -31.03
CA LEU A 55 -17.87 5.65 -31.84
C LEU A 55 -17.01 6.03 -33.05
N LEU A 56 -15.70 6.24 -32.85
CA LEU A 56 -14.75 6.61 -33.91
C LEU A 56 -14.61 5.52 -34.98
N GLU A 57 -14.64 4.24 -34.61
CA GLU A 57 -14.68 3.12 -35.56
C GLU A 57 -15.92 3.16 -36.44
N GLN A 58 -17.10 3.44 -35.85
CA GLN A 58 -18.36 3.54 -36.61
C GLN A 58 -18.39 4.72 -37.56
N LEU A 59 -17.79 5.84 -37.15
CA LEU A 59 -17.68 7.04 -37.96
C LEU A 59 -16.65 6.92 -39.09
N LYS A 60 -15.91 5.80 -39.17
CA LYS A 60 -14.83 5.58 -40.15
C LYS A 60 -13.89 6.78 -40.21
N ILE A 61 -13.24 7.08 -39.09
CA ILE A 61 -12.40 8.27 -38.88
C ILE A 61 -11.38 8.54 -40.01
N SER A 62 -10.89 7.49 -40.69
CA SER A 62 -9.97 7.58 -41.83
C SER A 62 -10.59 8.29 -43.05
N GLU A 63 -11.90 8.16 -43.25
CA GLU A 63 -12.64 8.89 -44.29
C GLU A 63 -12.88 10.34 -43.87
N LEU A 64 -13.19 10.57 -42.59
CA LEU A 64 -13.39 11.92 -42.05
C LEU A 64 -12.13 12.77 -42.12
N LYS A 65 -10.93 12.19 -41.98
CA LYS A 65 -9.67 12.93 -42.14
C LYS A 65 -9.44 13.49 -43.54
N LYS A 66 -10.17 13.03 -44.57
CA LYS A 66 -10.04 13.53 -45.94
C LYS A 66 -10.70 14.90 -46.13
N TYR A 67 -11.65 15.25 -45.27
CA TYR A 67 -12.37 16.52 -45.36
C TYR A 67 -11.66 17.60 -44.52
N PRO A 68 -11.44 18.80 -45.08
CA PRO A 68 -10.71 19.86 -44.38
C PRO A 68 -11.42 20.34 -43.11
N GLU A 69 -12.75 20.32 -43.06
CA GLU A 69 -13.55 20.81 -41.94
C GLU A 69 -13.40 19.93 -40.69
N THR A 70 -13.22 18.62 -40.87
CA THR A 70 -13.10 17.63 -39.79
C THR A 70 -11.67 17.29 -39.44
N ARG A 71 -10.72 17.58 -40.32
CA ARG A 71 -9.33 17.21 -40.16
C ARG A 71 -8.70 17.82 -38.90
N GLU A 72 -8.84 19.13 -38.71
CA GLU A 72 -8.24 19.84 -37.58
C GLU A 72 -8.77 19.34 -36.21
N PRO A 73 -10.09 19.23 -35.98
CA PRO A 73 -10.63 18.66 -34.73
C PRO A 73 -10.15 17.23 -34.46
N LEU A 74 -9.97 16.42 -35.51
CA LEU A 74 -9.47 15.04 -35.39
C LEU A 74 -7.98 14.99 -35.02
N GLU A 75 -7.15 15.89 -35.58
CA GLU A 75 -5.75 16.01 -35.20
C GLU A 75 -5.62 16.47 -33.73
N GLN A 76 -6.44 17.44 -33.30
CA GLN A 76 -6.48 17.90 -31.91
C GLN A 76 -6.95 16.81 -30.92
N LEU A 77 -7.91 15.97 -31.34
CA LEU A 77 -8.34 14.80 -30.59
C LEU A 77 -7.18 13.79 -30.42
N GLU A 78 -6.44 13.51 -31.49
CA GLU A 78 -5.27 12.61 -31.41
C GLU A 78 -4.18 13.17 -30.50
N ASP A 79 -3.91 14.48 -30.55
CA ASP A 79 -2.96 15.10 -29.64
C ASP A 79 -3.41 15.04 -28.17
N ALA A 80 -4.70 15.24 -27.91
CA ALA A 80 -5.26 15.06 -26.57
C ALA A 80 -5.11 13.60 -26.09
N LEU A 81 -5.31 12.62 -26.97
CA LEU A 81 -5.11 11.20 -26.68
C LEU A 81 -3.62 10.87 -26.42
N ARG A 82 -2.68 11.45 -27.18
CA ARG A 82 -1.23 11.28 -26.94
C ARG A 82 -0.85 11.77 -25.54
N ARG A 83 -1.30 12.95 -25.16
CA ARG A 83 -1.08 13.50 -23.80
C ARG A 83 -1.74 12.65 -22.72
N SER A 84 -2.93 12.12 -23.02
CA SER A 84 -3.66 11.21 -22.13
C SER A 84 -2.94 9.89 -21.90
N TYR A 85 -2.31 9.32 -22.94
CA TYR A 85 -1.44 8.16 -22.81
C TYR A 85 -0.28 8.42 -21.86
N ILE A 86 0.38 9.56 -22.02
CA ILE A 86 1.50 9.94 -21.16
C ILE A 86 1.05 10.08 -19.69
N LEU A 87 -0.10 10.71 -19.45
CA LEU A 87 -0.70 10.80 -18.11
C LEU A 87 -0.93 9.42 -17.50
N VAL A 88 -1.55 8.50 -18.25
CA VAL A 88 -1.83 7.14 -17.75
C VAL A 88 -0.54 6.33 -17.56
N ASN A 89 0.41 6.42 -18.49
CA ASN A 89 1.70 5.74 -18.41
C ASN A 89 2.53 6.25 -17.20
N SER A 90 2.38 7.54 -16.85
CA SER A 90 3.02 8.10 -15.66
C SER A 90 2.56 7.44 -14.36
N CYS A 91 1.32 6.93 -14.31
CA CYS A 91 0.79 6.18 -13.17
C CYS A 91 1.37 4.75 -13.04
N GLN A 92 2.20 4.32 -14.01
CA GLN A 92 2.86 3.01 -14.05
C GLN A 92 4.36 3.12 -13.83
N GLU A 93 5.05 3.99 -14.58
CA GLU A 93 6.52 3.93 -14.70
C GLU A 93 7.28 4.87 -13.75
N ARG A 94 6.69 6.02 -13.42
CA ARG A 94 7.30 7.07 -12.57
C ARG A 94 7.60 6.59 -11.15
N SER A 95 8.33 7.43 -10.41
CA SER A 95 8.51 7.25 -8.96
C SER A 95 7.15 7.19 -8.30
N TYR A 96 6.95 6.15 -7.48
CA TYR A 96 5.74 6.00 -6.67
C TYR A 96 5.57 7.21 -5.75
N LEU A 97 6.65 7.67 -5.12
CA LEU A 97 6.63 8.80 -4.20
C LEU A 97 6.27 10.11 -4.90
N TYR A 98 6.81 10.33 -6.10
CA TYR A 98 6.48 11.52 -6.89
C TYR A 98 5.03 11.54 -7.34
N VAL A 99 4.54 10.41 -7.87
CA VAL A 99 3.14 10.28 -8.31
C VAL A 99 2.18 10.50 -7.15
N LEU A 100 2.51 9.98 -5.97
CA LEU A 100 1.73 10.20 -4.74
C LEU A 100 1.75 11.68 -4.32
N ALA A 101 2.92 12.32 -4.27
CA ALA A 101 3.07 13.74 -3.96
C ALA A 101 2.30 14.63 -4.94
N MET A 102 2.24 14.24 -6.22
CA MET A 102 1.55 14.95 -7.29
C MET A 102 0.09 14.51 -7.48
N GLY A 103 -0.48 13.75 -6.54
CA GLY A 103 -1.78 13.10 -6.70
C GLY A 103 -2.94 14.03 -7.08
N TRP A 104 -3.01 15.23 -6.48
CA TRP A 104 -4.05 16.21 -6.79
C TRP A 104 -3.93 16.75 -8.22
N ASN A 105 -2.70 16.99 -8.66
CA ASN A 105 -2.43 17.43 -10.02
C ASN A 105 -2.80 16.35 -11.03
N ILE A 106 -2.51 15.09 -10.74
CA ILE A 106 -2.88 13.95 -11.60
C ILE A 106 -4.41 13.85 -11.75
N VAL A 107 -5.14 13.91 -10.63
CA VAL A 107 -6.61 13.94 -10.64
C VAL A 107 -7.16 15.11 -11.45
N TYR A 108 -6.55 16.29 -11.30
CA TYR A 108 -6.90 17.45 -12.13
C TYR A 108 -6.63 17.21 -13.62
N GLN A 109 -5.49 16.60 -13.98
CA GLN A 109 -5.19 16.29 -15.38
C GLN A 109 -6.17 15.28 -15.98
N PHE A 110 -6.65 14.27 -15.23
CA PHE A 110 -7.68 13.35 -15.73
C PHE A 110 -8.97 14.08 -16.07
N ARG A 111 -9.45 14.96 -15.19
CA ARG A 111 -10.64 15.81 -15.45
C ARG A 111 -10.46 16.67 -16.70
N LYS A 112 -9.29 17.31 -16.81
CA LYS A 112 -8.95 18.16 -17.95
C LYS A 112 -8.85 17.36 -19.25
N ALA A 113 -8.24 16.18 -19.22
CA ALA A 113 -8.09 15.28 -20.36
C ALA A 113 -9.44 14.85 -20.91
N GLN A 114 -10.33 14.36 -20.03
CA GLN A 114 -11.68 13.95 -20.40
C GLN A 114 -12.46 15.13 -21.02
N SER A 115 -12.45 16.29 -20.35
CA SER A 115 -13.16 17.48 -20.85
C SER A 115 -12.65 17.94 -22.22
N GLU A 116 -11.34 17.88 -22.44
CA GLU A 116 -10.72 18.28 -23.70
C GLU A 116 -11.10 17.31 -24.84
N ILE A 117 -11.05 16.00 -24.56
CA ILE A 117 -11.42 14.94 -25.51
C ILE A 117 -12.92 15.03 -25.87
N ASP A 118 -13.79 15.16 -24.87
CA ASP A 118 -15.24 15.29 -25.06
C ASP A 118 -15.59 16.51 -25.92
N ARG A 119 -14.87 17.62 -25.74
CA ARG A 119 -15.06 18.83 -26.53
C ARG A 119 -14.77 18.59 -28.01
N TYR A 120 -13.64 17.97 -28.34
CA TYR A 120 -13.31 17.66 -29.74
C TYR A 120 -14.25 16.62 -30.33
N LEU A 121 -14.65 15.64 -29.52
CA LEU A 121 -15.60 14.63 -29.95
C LEU A 121 -16.97 15.21 -30.29
N LYS A 122 -17.44 16.27 -29.62
CA LYS A 122 -18.71 16.93 -29.97
C LYS A 122 -18.63 17.69 -31.30
N ILE A 123 -17.47 18.24 -31.64
CA ILE A 123 -17.27 19.02 -32.87
C ILE A 123 -17.37 18.12 -34.11
N VAL A 124 -16.80 16.90 -34.08
CA VAL A 124 -16.73 16.02 -35.26
C VAL A 124 -18.11 15.59 -35.79
N PRO A 125 -19.06 15.08 -34.99
CA PRO A 125 -20.42 14.76 -35.42
C PRO A 125 -21.24 15.98 -35.86
N LEU A 126 -21.07 17.14 -35.22
CA LEU A 126 -21.76 18.38 -35.62
C LEU A 126 -21.35 18.82 -37.03
N ILE A 127 -20.10 18.58 -37.42
CA ILE A 127 -19.61 18.86 -38.77
C ILE A 127 -20.06 17.79 -39.77
N THR A 128 -20.14 16.53 -39.35
CA THR A 128 -20.28 15.38 -40.28
C THR A 128 -21.70 14.88 -40.50
N LEU A 129 -22.56 14.90 -39.49
CA LEU A 129 -23.80 14.14 -39.51
C LEU A 129 -24.90 14.80 -38.68
N VAL A 130 -25.64 15.70 -39.31
CA VAL A 130 -26.85 16.30 -38.72
C VAL A 130 -27.97 15.24 -38.51
N ASP A 131 -27.96 14.13 -39.27
CA ASP A 131 -29.09 13.17 -39.32
C ASP A 131 -28.83 11.72 -38.88
N ASN A 132 -27.67 11.37 -38.31
CA ASN A 132 -27.42 9.99 -37.86
C ASN A 132 -27.88 9.76 -36.42
N ALA A 133 -29.13 9.31 -36.25
CA ALA A 133 -29.75 9.07 -34.93
C ALA A 133 -28.93 8.11 -34.04
N ARG A 134 -28.26 7.11 -34.62
CA ARG A 134 -27.43 6.14 -33.88
C ARG A 134 -26.14 6.76 -33.33
N VAL A 135 -25.54 7.67 -34.08
CA VAL A 135 -24.35 8.44 -33.63
C VAL A 135 -24.74 9.38 -32.50
N ARG A 136 -25.92 10.02 -32.61
CA ARG A 136 -26.46 10.92 -31.58
C ARG A 136 -26.68 10.19 -30.25
N GLU A 137 -27.34 9.03 -30.27
CA GLU A 137 -27.58 8.21 -29.07
C GLU A 137 -26.27 7.83 -28.37
N ARG A 138 -25.24 7.41 -29.14
CA ARG A 138 -23.93 7.08 -28.57
C ARG A 138 -23.20 8.27 -27.99
N LEU A 139 -23.32 9.43 -28.62
CA LEU A 139 -22.74 10.68 -28.11
C LEU A 139 -23.39 11.08 -26.79
N GLU A 140 -24.71 10.88 -26.64
CA GLU A 140 -25.40 11.09 -25.35
C GLU A 140 -24.92 10.14 -24.26
N VAL A 141 -24.63 8.87 -24.61
CA VAL A 141 -24.05 7.91 -23.65
C VAL A 141 -22.67 8.38 -23.19
N ILE A 142 -21.82 8.84 -24.10
CA ILE A 142 -20.48 9.36 -23.77
C ILE A 142 -20.59 10.64 -22.93
N GLU A 143 -21.50 11.54 -23.27
CA GLU A 143 -21.71 12.79 -22.53
C GLU A 143 -22.18 12.53 -21.10
N LYS A 144 -23.00 11.51 -20.88
CA LYS A 144 -23.46 11.08 -19.54
C LYS A 144 -22.35 10.41 -18.73
N ASP A 145 -21.29 9.90 -19.37
CA ASP A 145 -20.19 9.18 -18.75
C ASP A 145 -19.14 10.13 -18.12
N GLN A 146 -19.61 11.04 -17.26
CA GLN A 146 -18.75 11.97 -16.53
C GLN A 146 -18.26 11.35 -15.22
N HIS A 147 -16.95 11.20 -15.10
CA HIS A 147 -16.33 10.57 -13.95
C HIS A 147 -15.83 11.60 -12.93
N GLU A 148 -16.17 11.38 -11.66
CA GLU A 148 -15.53 12.09 -10.56
C GLU A 148 -14.19 11.42 -10.22
N TYR A 149 -13.11 12.02 -10.70
CA TYR A 149 -11.76 11.61 -10.35
C TYR A 149 -11.41 12.11 -8.96
N THR A 150 -11.02 11.21 -8.06
CA THR A 150 -10.64 11.51 -6.67
C THR A 150 -9.33 10.82 -6.30
N LEU A 151 -8.66 11.37 -5.30
CA LEU A 151 -7.61 10.66 -4.58
C LEU A 151 -8.23 9.69 -3.59
N ASP A 152 -7.66 8.50 -3.45
CA ASP A 152 -8.05 7.57 -2.41
C ASP A 152 -7.67 8.16 -1.03
N GLU A 153 -8.51 7.96 -0.02
CA GLU A 153 -8.28 8.57 1.31
C GLU A 153 -6.98 8.10 1.96
N GLU A 154 -6.55 6.87 1.66
CA GLU A 154 -5.24 6.36 2.09
C GLU A 154 -4.09 7.11 1.39
N ASP A 155 -4.16 7.28 0.07
CA ASP A 155 -3.16 8.03 -0.70
C ASP A 155 -3.10 9.50 -0.26
N ARG A 156 -4.24 10.12 0.05
CA ARG A 156 -4.29 11.49 0.61
C ARG A 156 -3.57 11.58 1.96
N ARG A 157 -3.81 10.62 2.86
CA ARG A 157 -3.13 10.59 4.18
C ARG A 157 -1.61 10.45 4.03
N VAL A 158 -1.15 9.58 3.13
CA VAL A 158 0.28 9.38 2.91
C VAL A 158 0.89 10.62 2.25
N GLN A 159 0.20 11.23 1.29
CA GLN A 159 0.63 12.48 0.68
C GLN A 159 0.78 13.61 1.71
N ASP A 160 -0.20 13.78 2.60
CA ASP A 160 -0.15 14.77 3.68
C ASP A 160 1.03 14.54 4.61
N VAL A 161 1.41 13.28 4.84
CA VAL A 161 2.55 12.88 5.67
C VAL A 161 3.89 13.20 4.97
N ILE A 162 4.04 12.83 3.70
CA ILE A 162 5.28 12.98 2.94
C ILE A 162 5.59 14.45 2.63
N MET A 163 4.56 15.28 2.47
CA MET A 163 4.70 16.71 2.17
C MET A 163 4.94 17.58 3.41
N LYS A 164 5.04 16.99 4.62
CA LYS A 164 5.39 17.76 5.83
C LYS A 164 6.84 18.26 5.75
N PRO A 165 7.12 19.50 6.16
CA PRO A 165 8.48 20.05 6.17
C PRO A 165 9.47 19.24 7.02
N GLU A 166 9.02 18.67 8.13
CA GLU A 166 9.82 17.83 9.02
C GLU A 166 9.07 16.52 9.30
N PRO A 167 9.52 15.37 8.76
CA PRO A 167 8.88 14.08 9.01
C PRO A 167 9.18 13.58 10.43
N SER A 168 8.13 13.22 11.19
CA SER A 168 8.27 12.56 12.50
C SER A 168 8.64 11.07 12.35
N GLU A 169 9.07 10.42 13.44
CA GLU A 169 9.35 8.97 13.43
C GLU A 169 8.12 8.14 13.00
N ASN A 170 6.92 8.60 13.36
CA ASN A 170 5.66 7.98 12.94
C ASN A 170 5.37 8.20 11.44
N ASP A 171 5.73 9.37 10.90
CA ASP A 171 5.59 9.67 9.47
C ASP A 171 6.51 8.77 8.62
N THR A 172 7.72 8.51 9.09
CA THR A 172 8.66 7.55 8.45
C THR A 172 8.15 6.12 8.52
N MET A 173 7.46 5.73 9.59
CA MET A 173 6.81 4.42 9.69
C MET A 173 5.69 4.26 8.65
N ILE A 174 4.88 5.30 8.44
CA ILE A 174 3.83 5.33 7.40
C ILE A 174 4.45 5.22 6.00
N LEU A 175 5.54 5.94 5.74
CA LEU A 175 6.29 5.84 4.48
C LEU A 175 6.83 4.42 4.25
N LYS A 176 7.45 3.81 5.28
CA LYS A 176 7.98 2.44 5.23
C LYS A 176 6.90 1.42 4.93
N LYS A 177 5.76 1.53 5.61
CA LYS A 177 4.59 0.69 5.37
C LYS A 177 4.11 0.82 3.92
N THR A 178 3.94 2.04 3.46
CA THR A 178 3.41 2.34 2.12
C THR A 178 4.34 1.82 1.01
N LEU A 179 5.65 2.06 1.12
CA LEU A 179 6.64 1.55 0.16
C LEU A 179 6.69 0.02 0.15
N SER A 180 6.59 -0.63 1.31
CA SER A 180 6.57 -2.09 1.41
C SER A 180 5.33 -2.69 0.71
N CYS A 181 4.16 -2.02 0.80
CA CYS A 181 2.96 -2.43 0.05
C CYS A 181 3.12 -2.28 -1.46
N SER A 182 3.77 -1.21 -1.91
CA SER A 182 3.99 -0.91 -3.34
C SER A 182 5.09 -1.76 -3.98
N TYR A 183 5.94 -2.38 -3.15
CA TYR A 183 7.07 -3.23 -3.52
C TYR A 183 7.07 -4.54 -2.70
N PRO A 184 6.07 -5.43 -2.87
CA PRO A 184 5.86 -6.59 -1.99
C PRO A 184 6.99 -7.63 -2.02
N ASN A 185 7.80 -7.66 -3.08
CA ASN A 185 8.86 -8.64 -3.30
C ASN A 185 10.26 -8.06 -3.09
N MET A 186 10.39 -6.91 -2.43
CA MET A 186 11.65 -6.17 -2.29
C MET A 186 11.83 -5.71 -0.85
N ARG A 187 13.08 -5.68 -0.36
CA ARG A 187 13.37 -5.14 0.97
C ARG A 187 13.13 -3.63 0.98
N PHE A 188 12.76 -3.08 2.13
CA PHE A 188 12.48 -1.65 2.26
C PHE A 188 13.62 -0.77 1.73
N ASN A 189 14.87 -1.04 2.14
CA ASN A 189 16.02 -0.24 1.69
C ASN A 189 16.27 -0.34 0.18
N GLU A 190 16.03 -1.51 -0.42
CA GLU A 190 16.14 -1.71 -1.87
C GLU A 190 15.03 -0.96 -2.62
N ALA A 191 13.80 -1.00 -2.10
CA ALA A 191 12.66 -0.26 -2.65
C ALA A 191 12.87 1.25 -2.53
N LEU A 192 13.39 1.72 -1.39
CA LEU A 192 13.72 3.11 -1.14
C LEU A 192 14.84 3.59 -2.07
N GLN A 193 15.88 2.79 -2.29
CA GLN A 193 16.95 3.10 -3.24
C GLN A 193 16.40 3.21 -4.67
N LYS A 194 15.57 2.25 -5.09
CA LYS A 194 14.93 2.27 -6.42
C LYS A 194 14.06 3.50 -6.63
N GLU A 195 13.32 3.93 -5.60
CA GLU A 195 12.53 5.16 -5.66
C GLU A 195 13.41 6.41 -5.71
N ASN A 196 14.51 6.43 -4.97
CA ASN A 196 15.47 7.54 -4.99
C ASN A 196 16.14 7.70 -6.37
N GLU A 197 16.50 6.58 -7.03
CA GLU A 197 17.01 6.58 -8.41
C GLU A 197 15.98 7.18 -9.39
N LYS A 198 14.70 6.80 -9.27
CA LYS A 198 13.63 7.36 -10.10
C LYS A 198 13.39 8.85 -9.84
N LEU A 199 13.40 9.28 -8.57
CA LEU A 199 13.26 10.69 -8.19
C LEU A 199 14.39 11.54 -8.76
N ARG A 200 15.63 11.03 -8.78
CA ARG A 200 16.77 11.73 -9.40
C ARG A 200 16.61 11.89 -10.91
N LEU A 201 16.08 10.87 -11.60
CA LEU A 201 15.76 10.97 -13.02
C LEU A 201 14.67 12.02 -13.25
N GLU A 202 13.61 12.02 -12.44
CA GLU A 202 12.55 13.03 -12.51
C GLU A 202 13.07 14.45 -12.24
N LEU A 203 13.99 14.60 -11.27
CA LEU A 203 14.63 15.89 -10.97
C LEU A 203 15.41 16.40 -12.17
N GLN A 204 16.20 15.54 -12.82
CA GLN A 204 16.96 15.90 -14.03
C GLN A 204 16.02 16.33 -15.16
N CYS A 205 14.93 15.59 -15.37
CA CYS A 205 13.91 15.96 -16.37
C CYS A 205 13.25 17.32 -16.03
N SER A 206 12.88 17.56 -14.78
CA SER A 206 12.29 18.83 -14.35
C SER A 206 13.25 20.01 -14.46
N GLN A 207 14.54 19.80 -14.18
CA GLN A 207 15.58 20.81 -14.36
C GLN A 207 15.79 21.17 -15.83
N ALA A 208 15.82 20.16 -16.72
CA ALA A 208 15.92 20.38 -18.16
C ALA A 208 14.73 21.19 -18.73
N ASN A 209 13.57 21.06 -18.08
CA ASN A 209 12.35 21.81 -18.43
C ASN A 209 12.19 23.13 -17.66
N TYR A 210 13.17 23.54 -16.85
CA TYR A 210 13.15 24.75 -16.02
C TYR A 210 11.94 24.83 -15.06
N ASP A 211 11.42 23.69 -14.59
CA ASP A 211 10.28 23.63 -13.68
C ASP A 211 10.71 23.69 -12.21
N VAL A 212 10.88 24.93 -11.71
CA VAL A 212 11.35 25.22 -10.35
C VAL A 212 10.45 24.57 -9.29
N LYS A 213 9.13 24.61 -9.47
CA LYS A 213 8.17 24.09 -8.47
C LYS A 213 8.27 22.56 -8.35
N GLN A 214 8.44 21.86 -9.48
CA GLN A 214 8.64 20.42 -9.45
C GLN A 214 9.99 20.06 -8.84
N CYS A 215 11.04 20.82 -9.13
CA CYS A 215 12.35 20.62 -8.52
C CYS A 215 12.28 20.73 -7.00
N GLU A 216 11.55 21.72 -6.46
CA GLU A 216 11.34 21.88 -5.01
C GLU A 216 10.63 20.66 -4.39
N VAL A 217 9.56 20.17 -5.01
CA VAL A 217 8.85 18.98 -4.53
C VAL A 217 9.75 17.75 -4.58
N ILE A 218 10.46 17.52 -5.69
CA ILE A 218 11.32 16.34 -5.85
C ILE A 218 12.50 16.40 -4.88
N GLN A 219 13.08 17.57 -4.64
CA GLN A 219 14.16 17.74 -3.67
C GLN A 219 13.68 17.42 -2.25
N HIS A 220 12.50 17.92 -1.87
CA HIS A 220 11.87 17.55 -0.59
C HIS A 220 11.66 16.04 -0.45
N LEU A 221 11.19 15.37 -1.51
CA LEU A 221 11.04 13.91 -1.51
C LEU A 221 12.37 13.19 -1.34
N LEU A 222 13.45 13.66 -1.96
CA LEU A 222 14.79 13.10 -1.79
C LEU A 222 15.25 13.21 -0.33
N ASP A 223 15.05 14.38 0.31
CA ASP A 223 15.43 14.62 1.71
C ASP A 223 14.64 13.68 2.65
N VAL A 224 13.32 13.53 2.42
CA VAL A 224 12.48 12.58 3.17
C VAL A 224 12.97 11.14 3.04
N THR A 225 13.39 10.72 1.83
CA THR A 225 13.94 9.38 1.63
C THR A 225 15.29 9.17 2.30
N GLU A 226 16.13 10.21 2.40
CA GLU A 226 17.42 10.14 3.08
C GLU A 226 17.25 10.00 4.59
N VAL A 227 16.33 10.76 5.19
CA VAL A 227 15.95 10.61 6.60
C VAL A 227 15.44 9.18 6.85
N ALA A 228 14.59 8.65 5.97
CA ALA A 228 14.06 7.29 6.10
C ALA A 228 15.13 6.18 5.99
N ALA A 229 16.18 6.40 5.19
CA ALA A 229 17.30 5.46 5.05
C ALA A 229 18.21 5.44 6.29
N SER A 230 18.28 6.54 7.03
CA SER A 230 19.14 6.68 8.22
C SER A 230 18.60 5.96 9.47
N ILE A 231 17.31 5.58 9.48
CA ILE A 231 16.70 4.86 10.60
C ILE A 231 17.08 3.38 10.50
N PRO A 232 17.89 2.84 11.44
CA PRO A 232 18.38 1.47 11.33
C PRO A 232 17.24 0.46 11.40
N ASP A 233 17.24 -0.48 10.45
CA ASP A 233 16.48 -1.73 10.57
C ASP A 233 16.97 -2.47 11.83
N LYS A 234 16.14 -2.48 12.90
CA LYS A 234 16.42 -3.25 14.12
C LYS A 234 16.47 -4.79 13.89
N SER A 235 16.55 -5.26 12.65
CA SER A 235 16.57 -6.68 12.27
C SER A 235 17.91 -7.20 11.73
N SER A 236 19.00 -6.44 11.78
CA SER A 236 20.31 -6.97 11.37
C SER A 236 21.46 -6.55 12.29
N SER A 237 21.80 -7.40 13.27
CA SER A 237 23.17 -7.48 13.79
C SER A 237 23.75 -8.87 13.51
N PRO A 238 24.95 -8.97 12.91
CA PRO A 238 25.60 -10.25 12.69
C PRO A 238 26.33 -10.66 13.98
N LYS A 239 25.93 -11.78 14.59
CA LYS A 239 26.67 -12.40 15.69
C LYS A 239 28.01 -12.96 15.17
N VAL A 240 29.08 -12.20 15.32
CA VAL A 240 30.45 -12.73 15.23
C VAL A 240 30.74 -13.46 16.53
N SER A 241 30.76 -14.79 16.44
CA SER A 241 31.22 -15.68 17.50
C SER A 241 32.74 -15.52 17.66
N LYS A 242 33.20 -14.83 18.71
CA LYS A 242 34.56 -15.04 19.23
C LYS A 242 34.48 -15.76 20.57
N LYS A 243 34.71 -17.06 20.48
CA LYS A 243 35.07 -17.96 21.56
C LYS A 243 36.48 -17.60 22.04
N VAL A 244 36.63 -17.18 23.29
CA VAL A 244 37.87 -17.36 24.07
C VAL A 244 37.48 -17.65 25.52
N GLU A 245 37.89 -18.82 25.98
CA GLU A 245 37.83 -19.33 27.36
C GLU A 245 38.78 -18.56 28.29
N ARG A 246 38.42 -18.38 29.57
CA ARG A 246 39.12 -19.06 30.70
C ARG A 246 38.53 -18.72 32.08
N ASN A 247 37.98 -19.76 32.70
CA ASN A 247 38.29 -20.33 34.02
C ASN A 247 38.46 -19.44 35.27
N TYR A 248 37.49 -19.66 36.18
CA TYR A 248 37.60 -20.10 37.59
C TYR A 248 38.62 -19.47 38.55
N SER A 249 38.09 -18.87 39.63
CA SER A 249 38.14 -19.32 41.05
C SER A 249 37.56 -18.17 41.90
N ASP A 250 36.48 -18.32 42.67
CA ASP A 250 36.23 -19.18 43.84
C ASP A 250 37.05 -18.74 45.06
N VAL A 251 36.51 -17.84 45.91
CA VAL A 251 36.78 -17.71 47.35
C VAL A 251 35.59 -17.00 48.04
N ASP A 252 34.75 -17.79 48.66
CA ASP A 252 34.47 -17.84 50.10
C ASP A 252 33.99 -16.61 50.92
N ASN A 253 32.98 -16.95 51.74
CA ASN A 253 32.65 -16.50 53.10
C ASN A 253 31.86 -15.21 53.42
N GLU A 254 30.60 -15.49 53.76
CA GLU A 254 29.93 -15.28 55.07
C GLU A 254 29.69 -13.88 55.69
N LYS A 255 28.39 -13.71 55.99
CA LYS A 255 27.75 -13.16 57.20
C LYS A 255 27.88 -11.69 57.54
N GLY A 256 26.72 -11.11 57.86
CA GLY A 256 26.62 -10.08 58.90
C GLY A 256 25.39 -9.21 58.80
N HIS A 257 24.25 -9.67 59.32
CA HIS A 257 23.12 -8.79 59.66
C HIS A 257 23.47 -7.93 60.88
N SER A 258 23.08 -6.65 60.86
CA SER A 258 22.91 -5.85 62.07
C SER A 258 21.83 -4.79 61.85
N TYR A 259 20.80 -4.84 62.68
CA TYR A 259 19.70 -3.89 62.80
C TYR A 259 20.10 -2.66 63.63
N ASN A 260 19.53 -1.50 63.32
CA ASN A 260 18.99 -0.47 64.22
C ASN A 260 18.74 0.81 63.40
N ASP A 261 17.77 1.68 63.63
CA ASP A 261 16.59 1.71 64.50
C ASP A 261 15.77 2.95 64.05
N ASN A 262 14.54 3.07 64.56
CA ASN A 262 13.80 4.33 64.71
C ASN A 262 13.14 5.00 63.48
N SER A 263 11.90 4.55 63.26
CA SER A 263 10.70 5.37 62.94
C SER A 263 10.49 6.54 63.96
N PRO A 264 9.62 7.59 63.77
CA PRO A 264 8.21 7.41 63.36
C PRO A 264 7.41 8.58 62.68
N LYS A 265 6.27 8.20 62.06
CA LYS A 265 4.94 8.89 61.90
C LYS A 265 4.85 10.14 60.98
N LYS A 266 4.14 10.11 59.82
CA LYS A 266 2.67 10.25 59.54
C LYS A 266 2.07 11.66 59.86
N PRO A 267 0.92 12.11 59.27
CA PRO A 267 0.33 11.94 57.93
C PRO A 267 -0.42 13.22 57.39
N ASP A 268 -1.10 13.06 56.24
CA ASP A 268 -2.36 13.71 55.81
C ASP A 268 -2.40 15.18 55.28
N SER A 269 -2.79 15.33 54.00
CA SER A 269 -4.17 15.72 53.57
C SER A 269 -4.28 16.68 52.37
N ARG A 270 -5.23 16.31 51.49
CA ARG A 270 -6.23 17.11 50.73
C ARG A 270 -5.86 18.00 49.51
N MET A 271 -6.53 17.60 48.43
CA MET A 271 -7.03 18.28 47.23
C MET A 271 -7.18 19.82 47.28
N THR A 272 -6.83 20.52 46.20
CA THR A 272 -7.73 21.04 45.13
C THR A 272 -7.03 22.06 44.21
N SER A 273 -7.50 22.14 42.96
CA SER A 273 -7.58 23.34 42.10
C SER A 273 -6.42 23.74 41.14
N ARG A 274 -6.70 23.46 39.84
CA ARG A 274 -6.68 24.36 38.66
C ARG A 274 -5.39 25.02 38.12
N ASN A 275 -5.21 24.73 36.82
CA ASN A 275 -4.93 25.62 35.69
C ASN A 275 -3.48 26.03 35.33
N THR A 276 -3.13 25.61 34.11
CA THR A 276 -2.47 26.35 33.02
C THR A 276 -0.99 26.77 33.13
N SER A 277 -0.28 26.37 32.06
CA SER A 277 0.88 27.01 31.40
C SER A 277 2.28 26.47 31.70
N SER A 278 2.91 26.01 30.60
CA SER A 278 4.31 26.14 30.18
C SER A 278 5.42 26.27 31.23
N VAL A 279 6.38 25.35 31.20
CA VAL A 279 7.75 25.56 30.70
C VAL A 279 8.61 24.33 31.07
N SER A 280 9.46 23.95 30.12
CA SER A 280 10.66 23.10 30.20
C SER A 280 11.30 22.94 31.59
N SER A 281 11.58 21.69 31.97
CA SER A 281 12.93 21.31 32.40
C SER A 281 13.12 19.81 32.26
N GLY A 282 14.14 19.43 31.50
CA GLY A 282 14.69 18.09 31.57
C GLY A 282 15.37 17.90 32.92
N HIS A 283 15.10 16.75 33.54
CA HIS A 283 16.07 16.11 34.41
C HIS A 283 15.87 14.60 34.33
N ASP A 284 16.92 13.95 33.84
CA ASP A 284 17.15 12.52 33.91
C ASP A 284 16.94 12.01 35.33
N LEU A 285 16.14 10.96 35.48
CA LEU A 285 16.38 9.94 36.49
C LEU A 285 16.12 8.56 35.89
N LEU A 286 17.24 7.87 35.70
CA LEU A 286 17.35 6.42 35.61
C LEU A 286 16.50 5.76 36.69
N SER A 287 15.59 4.88 36.28
CA SER A 287 15.16 3.77 37.11
C SER A 287 15.20 2.50 36.27
N ASP A 288 16.29 1.78 36.48
CA ASP A 288 16.49 0.38 36.13
C ASP A 288 15.39 -0.47 36.80
N ARG A 289 14.47 -0.99 35.98
CA ARG A 289 13.77 -2.25 36.29
C ARG A 289 13.24 -2.87 35.01
N GLY A 290 13.80 -4.04 34.67
CA GLY A 290 13.62 -4.75 33.41
C GLY A 290 12.18 -4.79 32.89
N SER A 291 11.99 -4.24 31.69
CA SER A 291 10.78 -4.45 30.90
C SER A 291 11.01 -5.66 30.00
N HIS A 292 10.30 -6.74 30.28
CA HIS A 292 9.96 -7.71 29.25
C HIS A 292 9.41 -6.93 28.05
N ARG A 293 10.19 -6.86 26.97
CA ARG A 293 9.79 -6.19 25.73
C ARG A 293 8.60 -6.95 25.15
N TYR A 294 7.40 -6.39 25.28
CA TYR A 294 6.25 -6.81 24.51
C TYR A 294 6.38 -6.22 23.10
N GLU A 295 6.22 -7.05 22.07
CA GLU A 295 6.31 -6.67 20.66
C GLU A 295 4.91 -6.33 20.12
N GLU A 296 4.79 -5.54 19.05
CA GLU A 296 3.51 -5.27 18.38
C GLU A 296 3.25 -6.30 17.25
N TRP A 297 2.03 -6.34 16.71
CA TRP A 297 1.72 -7.16 15.53
C TRP A 297 2.54 -6.68 14.31
N ASN A 298 3.24 -7.58 13.64
CA ASN A 298 3.96 -7.30 12.40
C ASN A 298 3.04 -7.41 11.17
N ALA A 299 2.00 -8.24 11.24
CA ALA A 299 0.98 -8.37 10.20
C ALA A 299 -0.21 -7.43 10.45
N ASP A 300 -0.73 -6.78 9.40
CA ASP A 300 -1.92 -5.92 9.45
C ASP A 300 -3.23 -6.73 9.48
N LEU A 301 -4.20 -6.26 10.29
CA LEU A 301 -5.54 -6.86 10.40
C LEU A 301 -6.33 -6.87 9.08
N LEU A 302 -6.06 -5.94 8.15
CA LEU A 302 -6.68 -5.90 6.81
C LEU A 302 -5.66 -6.15 5.67
N GLY A 303 -4.47 -6.66 6.01
CA GLY A 303 -3.41 -6.98 5.05
C GLY A 303 -3.69 -8.21 4.16
N CYS A 304 -4.94 -8.70 4.09
CA CYS A 304 -5.32 -9.88 3.33
C CYS A 304 -5.02 -9.77 1.82
N PHE A 305 -4.94 -8.55 1.28
CA PHE A 305 -4.60 -8.32 -0.12
C PHE A 305 -3.13 -8.56 -0.47
N SER A 306 -2.24 -8.71 0.52
CA SER A 306 -0.83 -9.03 0.28
C SER A 306 -0.59 -10.49 -0.11
N GLU A 307 -1.52 -11.40 0.21
CA GLU A 307 -1.53 -12.80 -0.25
C GLU A 307 -2.98 -13.25 -0.48
N PRO A 308 -3.55 -12.90 -1.65
CA PRO A 308 -4.95 -13.21 -1.97
C PRO A 308 -5.25 -14.71 -1.90
N SER A 309 -4.26 -15.57 -2.19
CA SER A 309 -4.38 -17.02 -2.13
C SER A 309 -4.62 -17.54 -0.71
N LEU A 310 -3.92 -17.01 0.30
CA LEU A 310 -4.10 -17.38 1.70
C LEU A 310 -5.44 -16.85 2.24
N CYS A 311 -5.83 -15.64 1.84
CA CYS A 311 -7.14 -15.07 2.18
C CYS A 311 -8.29 -15.92 1.61
N ILE A 312 -8.24 -16.26 0.31
CA ILE A 312 -9.23 -17.12 -0.35
C ILE A 312 -9.29 -18.49 0.32
N LYS A 313 -8.14 -19.11 0.61
CA LYS A 313 -8.07 -20.41 1.28
C LYS A 313 -8.67 -20.36 2.69
N THR A 314 -8.37 -19.31 3.46
CA THR A 314 -8.90 -19.12 4.82
C THR A 314 -10.39 -18.78 4.82
N PHE A 315 -10.90 -18.11 3.77
CA PHE A 315 -12.31 -17.82 3.62
C PHE A 315 -13.14 -19.08 3.36
N PHE A 316 -12.71 -19.95 2.43
CA PHE A 316 -13.42 -21.19 2.12
C PHE A 316 -13.18 -22.32 3.15
N TYR A 317 -12.05 -22.27 3.86
CA TYR A 317 -11.68 -23.28 4.84
C TYR A 317 -10.96 -22.66 6.05
N PRO A 318 -11.70 -21.91 6.91
CA PRO A 318 -11.12 -21.22 8.06
C PRO A 318 -10.57 -22.20 9.11
N CYS A 319 -11.13 -23.42 9.20
CA CYS A 319 -10.65 -24.46 10.10
C CYS A 319 -9.19 -24.83 9.85
N GLY A 320 -8.73 -24.79 8.58
CA GLY A 320 -7.36 -25.11 8.22
C GLY A 320 -6.39 -24.13 8.86
N THR A 321 -6.61 -22.85 8.62
CA THR A 321 -5.78 -21.76 9.16
C THR A 321 -5.90 -21.68 10.68
N PHE A 322 -7.12 -21.74 11.22
CA PHE A 322 -7.38 -21.70 12.65
C PHE A 322 -6.75 -22.86 13.43
N SER A 323 -6.74 -24.08 12.87
CA SER A 323 -6.11 -25.25 13.51
C SER A 323 -4.62 -25.03 13.81
N LYS A 324 -3.91 -24.41 12.86
CA LYS A 324 -2.49 -24.12 13.00
C LYS A 324 -2.23 -22.98 13.97
N ILE A 325 -3.06 -21.92 13.93
CA ILE A 325 -3.00 -20.81 14.88
C ILE A 325 -3.22 -21.32 16.31
N ALA A 326 -4.28 -22.08 16.55
CA ALA A 326 -4.61 -22.57 17.88
C ALA A 326 -3.56 -23.55 18.41
N THR A 327 -2.93 -24.32 17.51
CA THR A 327 -1.82 -25.21 17.87
C THR A 327 -0.68 -24.43 18.50
N VAL A 328 -0.30 -23.30 17.89
CA VAL A 328 0.73 -22.40 18.43
C VAL A 328 0.24 -21.68 19.68
N ALA A 329 -1.00 -21.18 19.66
CA ALA A 329 -1.58 -20.42 20.78
C ALA A 329 -1.74 -21.25 22.06
N THR A 330 -2.01 -22.55 21.95
CA THR A 330 -2.25 -23.45 23.09
C THR A 330 -1.10 -24.38 23.39
N ASN A 331 -0.05 -24.38 22.55
CA ASN A 331 1.07 -25.33 22.60
C ASN A 331 0.61 -26.81 22.62
N LYS A 332 -0.54 -27.10 21.99
CA LYS A 332 -1.14 -28.43 21.86
C LYS A 332 -1.60 -28.62 20.43
N HIS A 333 -1.23 -29.73 19.81
CA HIS A 333 -1.66 -30.05 18.45
C HIS A 333 -3.20 -30.07 18.36
N MET A 334 -3.75 -29.26 17.46
CA MET A 334 -5.16 -29.22 17.12
C MET A 334 -5.33 -29.61 15.65
N SER A 335 -6.09 -30.67 15.39
CA SER A 335 -6.39 -31.09 14.03
C SER A 335 -7.43 -30.16 13.38
N SER A 336 -7.47 -30.15 12.05
CA SER A 336 -8.45 -29.32 11.35
C SER A 336 -9.90 -29.82 11.48
N ALA A 337 -10.10 -31.12 11.73
CA ALA A 337 -11.41 -31.69 12.03
C ALA A 337 -11.93 -31.22 13.40
N GLU A 338 -11.06 -31.21 14.43
CA GLU A 338 -11.39 -30.65 15.74
C GLU A 338 -11.69 -29.15 15.64
N ALA A 339 -10.87 -28.40 14.88
CA ALA A 339 -11.08 -26.98 14.63
C ALA A 339 -12.45 -26.70 13.97
N CYS A 340 -12.86 -27.51 12.99
CA CYS A 340 -14.17 -27.38 12.36
C CYS A 340 -15.32 -27.70 13.33
N ASN A 341 -15.19 -28.73 14.16
CA ASN A 341 -16.22 -29.08 15.14
C ASN A 341 -16.42 -27.97 16.17
N GLU A 342 -15.32 -27.41 16.69
CA GLU A 342 -15.35 -26.30 17.64
C GLU A 342 -15.92 -25.02 17.00
N LEU A 343 -15.42 -24.62 15.84
CA LEU A 343 -15.94 -23.43 15.14
C LEU A 343 -17.43 -23.58 14.79
N MET A 344 -17.87 -24.78 14.39
CA MET A 344 -19.28 -25.06 14.12
C MET A 344 -20.13 -24.98 15.40
N ALA A 345 -19.69 -25.62 16.49
CA ALA A 345 -20.39 -25.59 17.78
C ALA A 345 -20.56 -24.17 18.32
N TYR A 346 -19.49 -23.35 18.29
CA TYR A 346 -19.55 -21.95 18.72
C TYR A 346 -20.31 -21.05 17.73
N SER A 347 -20.39 -21.40 16.44
CA SER A 347 -21.22 -20.67 15.47
C SER A 347 -22.72 -20.88 15.72
N LEU A 348 -23.14 -22.09 16.11
CA LEU A 348 -24.55 -22.41 16.41
C LEU A 348 -25.12 -21.59 17.58
N ILE A 349 -24.25 -21.16 18.51
CA ILE A 349 -24.61 -20.30 19.64
C ILE A 349 -24.20 -18.83 19.44
N LEU A 350 -23.88 -18.43 18.20
CA LEU A 350 -23.46 -17.08 17.81
C LEU A 350 -22.26 -16.54 18.61
N SER A 351 -21.36 -17.44 19.03
CA SER A 351 -20.22 -17.16 19.91
C SER A 351 -18.87 -17.47 19.24
N CYS A 352 -18.85 -17.73 17.92
CA CYS A 352 -17.62 -18.06 17.19
C CYS A 352 -16.55 -16.97 17.31
N CYS A 353 -16.94 -15.68 17.22
CA CYS A 353 -16.03 -14.55 17.40
C CYS A 353 -15.45 -14.46 18.83
N CYS A 354 -16.21 -14.87 19.86
CA CYS A 354 -15.71 -14.92 21.24
C CYS A 354 -14.67 -16.03 21.41
N TYR A 355 -14.93 -17.18 20.80
CA TYR A 355 -14.03 -18.33 20.83
C TYR A 355 -12.71 -18.05 20.09
N THR A 356 -12.78 -17.52 18.86
CA THR A 356 -11.58 -17.17 18.09
C THR A 356 -10.80 -16.01 18.72
N CYS A 357 -11.48 -15.00 19.28
CA CYS A 357 -10.84 -13.94 20.07
C CYS A 357 -10.08 -14.50 21.30
N CYS A 358 -10.65 -15.48 22.00
CA CYS A 358 -9.98 -16.12 23.14
C CYS A 358 -8.71 -16.86 22.71
N VAL A 359 -8.69 -17.45 21.51
CA VAL A 359 -7.50 -18.07 20.91
C VAL A 359 -6.49 -17.02 20.45
N ARG A 360 -6.91 -15.92 19.82
CA ARG A 360 -6.06 -14.76 19.49
C ARG A 360 -5.35 -14.21 20.71
N ARG A 361 -6.06 -14.08 21.84
CA ARG A 361 -5.48 -13.63 23.10
C ARG A 361 -4.42 -14.58 23.63
N LYS A 362 -4.64 -15.89 23.52
CA LYS A 362 -3.64 -16.91 23.88
C LYS A 362 -2.43 -16.84 22.94
N LEU A 363 -2.65 -16.62 21.64
CA LEU A 363 -1.59 -16.45 20.65
C LEU A 363 -0.73 -15.22 20.98
N ARG A 364 -1.34 -14.07 21.26
CA ARG A 364 -0.59 -12.87 21.67
C ARG A 364 0.26 -13.11 22.91
N LYS A 365 -0.27 -13.81 23.92
CA LYS A 365 0.52 -14.18 25.10
C LYS A 365 1.68 -15.11 24.76
N ALA A 366 1.45 -16.11 23.90
CA ALA A 366 2.48 -17.04 23.45
C ALA A 366 3.59 -16.33 22.65
N LEU A 367 3.23 -15.28 21.91
CA LEU A 367 4.14 -14.50 21.06
C LEU A 367 4.67 -13.23 21.73
N ASN A 368 4.32 -12.93 22.99
CA ASN A 368 4.63 -11.67 23.69
C ASN A 368 4.14 -10.40 22.96
N ILE A 369 2.94 -10.44 22.36
CA ILE A 369 2.34 -9.33 21.61
C ILE A 369 1.45 -8.43 22.49
N THR A 370 1.67 -7.10 22.46
CA THR A 370 0.81 -6.11 23.12
C THR A 370 -0.60 -6.08 22.52
N GLY A 371 -1.63 -5.87 23.35
CA GLY A 371 -3.02 -5.75 22.86
C GLY A 371 -4.08 -5.96 23.94
N GLY A 372 -5.27 -5.41 23.69
CA GLY A 372 -6.41 -5.43 24.61
C GLY A 372 -7.47 -6.46 24.26
N PHE A 373 -8.29 -6.85 25.24
CA PHE A 373 -9.44 -7.74 25.02
C PHE A 373 -10.47 -7.14 24.05
N VAL A 374 -10.68 -5.82 24.12
CA VAL A 374 -11.62 -5.10 23.25
C VAL A 374 -11.12 -5.08 21.80
N ASP A 375 -9.82 -4.88 21.59
CA ASP A 375 -9.19 -4.86 20.27
C ASP A 375 -9.24 -6.24 19.57
N ASP A 376 -8.95 -7.31 20.31
CA ASP A 376 -9.05 -8.69 19.80
C ASP A 376 -10.48 -9.08 19.44
N PHE A 377 -11.46 -8.63 20.24
CA PHE A 377 -12.87 -8.92 20.00
C PHE A 377 -13.39 -8.16 18.77
N LEU A 378 -13.07 -6.86 18.64
CA LEU A 378 -13.44 -6.07 17.47
C LEU A 378 -12.80 -6.59 16.19
N SER A 379 -11.56 -7.10 16.25
CA SER A 379 -10.87 -7.70 15.11
C SER A 379 -11.63 -8.90 14.52
N HIS A 380 -12.10 -9.82 15.38
CA HIS A 380 -12.86 -11.01 14.95
C HIS A 380 -14.33 -10.71 14.64
N LEU A 381 -14.91 -9.66 15.21
CA LEU A 381 -16.28 -9.20 14.92
C LEU A 381 -16.38 -8.49 13.56
N MET A 382 -15.36 -7.69 13.20
CA MET A 382 -15.34 -6.92 11.94
C MET A 382 -15.03 -7.80 10.72
N CYS A 383 -14.04 -8.70 10.80
CA CYS A 383 -13.82 -9.77 9.83
C CYS A 383 -12.91 -10.85 10.42
N CYS A 384 -13.54 -11.93 10.86
CA CYS A 384 -12.87 -13.15 11.35
C CYS A 384 -11.86 -13.70 10.33
N CYS A 385 -12.19 -13.60 9.04
CA CYS A 385 -11.34 -13.92 7.91
C CYS A 385 -9.95 -13.27 8.00
N CYS A 386 -9.93 -11.94 8.07
CA CYS A 386 -8.69 -11.18 8.04
C CYS A 386 -7.95 -11.25 9.38
N ALA A 387 -8.67 -11.38 10.50
CA ALA A 387 -8.07 -11.66 11.80
C ALA A 387 -7.27 -12.97 11.81
N LEU A 388 -7.83 -14.05 11.24
CA LEU A 388 -7.13 -15.33 11.11
C LEU A 388 -5.93 -15.27 10.16
N VAL A 389 -6.04 -14.55 9.04
CA VAL A 389 -4.91 -14.37 8.12
C VAL A 389 -3.78 -13.56 8.78
N GLN A 390 -4.11 -12.49 9.50
CA GLN A 390 -3.14 -11.71 10.26
C GLN A 390 -2.42 -12.58 11.30
N GLU A 391 -3.18 -13.35 12.08
CA GLU A 391 -2.65 -14.26 13.10
C GLU A 391 -1.71 -15.31 12.53
N TRP A 392 -2.10 -15.92 11.41
CA TRP A 392 -1.28 -16.94 10.76
C TRP A 392 0.03 -16.37 10.23
N ARG A 393 -0.01 -15.18 9.61
CA ARG A 393 1.21 -14.51 9.15
C ARG A 393 2.14 -14.14 10.29
N GLU A 394 1.59 -13.71 11.42
CA GLU A 394 2.40 -13.42 12.60
C GLU A 394 3.16 -14.66 13.09
N VAL A 395 2.52 -15.84 13.02
CA VAL A 395 3.15 -17.12 13.33
C VAL A 395 4.27 -17.47 12.34
N GLU A 396 4.05 -17.24 11.05
CA GLU A 396 5.05 -17.49 9.99
C GLU A 396 6.25 -16.56 10.10
N ILE A 397 6.01 -15.25 10.30
CA ILE A 397 7.07 -14.23 10.45
C ILE A 397 7.96 -14.53 11.64
N ARG A 398 7.39 -15.00 12.76
CA ARG A 398 8.14 -15.35 13.98
C ARG A 398 8.78 -16.74 13.93
N GLY A 399 8.63 -17.47 12.82
CA GLY A 399 9.36 -18.72 12.55
C GLY A 399 9.03 -19.89 13.46
N ILE A 400 7.87 -19.86 14.14
CA ILE A 400 7.47 -20.91 15.11
C ILE A 400 6.97 -22.17 14.40
N TYR A 401 6.60 -22.06 13.12
CA TYR A 401 6.26 -23.19 12.25
C TYR A 401 7.23 -23.22 11.06
N GLY A 402 8.11 -24.23 11.02
CA GLY A 402 8.96 -24.47 9.84
C GLY A 402 8.13 -24.93 8.64
N PRO A 403 8.67 -24.85 7.41
CA PRO A 403 7.95 -25.29 6.23
C PRO A 403 7.68 -26.80 6.34
N GLU A 404 6.40 -27.17 6.43
CA GLU A 404 6.00 -28.52 6.06
C GLU A 404 6.46 -28.73 4.63
N LYS A 405 7.53 -29.52 4.46
CA LYS A 405 7.89 -30.07 3.16
C LYS A 405 6.66 -30.81 2.66
N THR A 406 5.94 -30.20 1.72
CA THR A 406 5.03 -30.91 0.85
C THR A 406 5.85 -32.02 0.20
N LYS A 407 5.73 -33.25 0.69
CA LYS A 407 6.28 -34.44 0.04
C LYS A 407 5.45 -34.68 -1.22
N THR A 408 5.66 -33.89 -2.25
CA THR A 408 5.35 -34.30 -3.61
C THR A 408 6.46 -35.26 -4.03
N SER A 409 6.23 -36.55 -3.79
CA SER A 409 7.00 -37.61 -4.46
C SER A 409 6.71 -37.53 -5.97
N PRO A 410 7.74 -37.51 -6.83
CA PRO A 410 7.54 -37.55 -8.27
C PRO A 410 6.87 -38.87 -8.67
N PRO A 411 6.02 -38.89 -9.73
CA PRO A 411 5.44 -40.12 -10.22
C PRO A 411 6.56 -41.08 -10.71
N PRO A 412 6.37 -42.41 -10.59
CA PRO A 412 7.37 -43.37 -11.04
C PRO A 412 7.64 -43.19 -12.53
N SER A 413 8.90 -43.18 -12.92
CA SER A 413 9.31 -43.16 -14.34
C SER A 413 8.71 -44.36 -15.07
N GLN A 414 7.82 -44.10 -16.02
CA GLN A 414 7.38 -45.12 -16.99
C GLN A 414 8.50 -45.28 -18.03
N PHE A 415 9.07 -46.48 -18.11
CA PHE A 415 9.88 -46.88 -19.25
C PHE A 415 8.95 -47.35 -20.37
N MET A 416 9.17 -46.89 -21.61
CA MET A 416 8.60 -47.52 -22.79
C MET A 416 9.37 -48.83 -23.05
N GLU A 417 8.64 -49.94 -23.11
CA GLU A 417 9.14 -51.17 -23.74
C GLU A 417 9.27 -50.92 -25.25
N SER A 418 10.46 -51.18 -25.78
CA SER A 418 10.77 -51.17 -27.21
C SER A 418 10.42 -52.49 -27.86
#